data_AF-A0A962ASL9-F1
#
_entry.id   AF-A0A962ASL9-F1
#
_cell.length_a   1.000
_cell.length_b   1.000
_cell.length_c   1.000
_cell.angle_alpha   90.00
_cell.angle_beta   90.00
_cell.angle_gamma   90.00
#
_symmetry.space_group_name_H-M   'P 1'
#
loop_
_entity.id
_entity.type
_entity.pdbx_description
1 polymer ?
#
loop_
_entity_poly.entity_id
_entity_poly.type
_entity_poly.pdbx_seq_one_letter_code
_entity_poly.pdbx_strand_id
1 'polypeptide(L)'
;ALTESFNMENAKNNLRACCVCPGEVATPILKSRPVVPTAEEQARMLQAEDVAGIIVYVAEAPQHVCVNEILISPTHNRSYIAHTGI
;
A
#
# COMPACT_ATOMS: atom_id res chain seq x y z
N ALA A 1 10.10 8.19 6.03
CA ALA A 1 10.93 9.36 6.40
C ALA A 1 10.24 10.67 6.02
N LEU A 2 10.05 10.99 4.73
CA LEU A 2 9.46 12.27 4.29
C LEU A 2 8.05 12.54 4.86
N THR A 3 7.15 11.56 4.77
CA THR A 3 5.77 11.71 5.28
C THR A 3 5.72 11.99 6.78
N GLU A 4 6.59 11.33 7.54
CA GLU A 4 6.65 11.52 9.00
C GLU A 4 7.17 12.92 9.34
N SER A 5 8.22 13.39 8.66
CA SER A 5 8.71 14.77 8.82
C SER A 5 7.63 15.81 8.52
N PHE A 6 6.83 15.61 7.46
CA PHE A 6 5.70 16.49 7.16
C PHE A 6 4.70 16.55 8.32
N ASN A 7 4.32 15.39 8.88
CA ASN A 7 3.40 15.33 10.02
C ASN A 7 3.96 16.04 11.25
N MET A 8 5.25 15.82 11.58
CA MET A 8 5.92 16.49 12.70
C MET A 8 5.91 18.02 12.56
N GLU A 9 6.13 18.54 11.35
CA GLU A 9 6.16 19.99 11.09
C GLU A 9 4.77 20.63 11.06
N ASN A 10 3.75 19.88 10.65
CA ASN A 10 2.43 20.43 10.30
C ASN A 10 1.27 19.98 11.20
N ALA A 11 1.47 19.08 12.17
CA ALA A 11 0.41 18.62 13.07
C ALA A 11 -0.29 19.77 13.81
N LYS A 12 0.46 20.81 14.21
CA LYS A 12 -0.08 22.03 14.84
C LYS A 12 -1.05 22.82 13.94
N ASN A 13 -0.96 22.63 12.62
CA ASN A 13 -1.82 23.25 11.61
C ASN A 13 -3.00 22.36 11.22
N ASN A 14 -3.21 21.22 11.91
CA ASN A 14 -4.25 20.25 11.63
C ASN A 14 -4.19 19.68 10.20
N LEU A 15 -2.97 19.55 9.66
CA LEU A 15 -2.69 18.87 8.39
C LEU A 15 -2.23 17.45 8.67
N ARG A 16 -2.54 16.54 7.74
CA ARG A 16 -2.27 15.11 7.85
C ARG A 16 -1.68 14.58 6.55
N ALA A 17 -0.72 13.68 6.66
CA ALA A 17 -0.18 12.90 5.56
C ALA A 17 -0.05 11.43 5.95
N CYS A 18 -0.29 10.52 5.00
CA CYS A 18 -0.21 9.08 5.19
C CYS A 18 0.75 8.47 4.17
N CYS A 19 1.65 7.61 4.64
CA CYS A 19 2.49 6.78 3.77
C CYS A 19 1.75 5.48 3.47
N VAL A 20 1.28 5.29 2.24
CA VAL A 20 0.65 4.02 1.81
C VAL A 20 1.72 3.16 1.15
N CYS A 21 1.99 2.01 1.74
CA CYS A 21 3.05 1.07 1.37
C CYS A 21 2.41 -0.23 0.86
N PRO A 22 2.03 -0.31 -0.44
CA PRO A 22 1.49 -1.54 -1.00
C PRO A 22 2.60 -2.57 -1.29
N GLY A 23 2.27 -3.84 -1.09
CA GLY A 23 3.02 -4.98 -1.59
C GLY A 23 2.80 -5.18 -3.09
N GLU A 24 2.72 -6.43 -3.54
CA GLU A 24 2.49 -6.70 -4.96
C GLU A 24 1.08 -6.32 -5.39
N VAL A 25 0.99 -5.49 -6.44
CA VAL A 25 -0.26 -5.00 -7.02
C VAL A 25 -0.31 -5.30 -8.51
N ALA A 26 -1.41 -5.92 -8.96
CA ALA A 26 -1.73 -6.18 -10.36
C ALA A 26 -2.14 -4.89 -11.06
N THR A 27 -1.15 -4.15 -11.57
CA THR A 27 -1.37 -2.95 -12.39
C THR A 27 -0.64 -3.07 -13.73
N PRO A 28 -0.95 -2.19 -14.72
CA PRO A 28 -0.24 -2.20 -16.00
C PRO A 28 1.29 -2.08 -15.91
N ILE A 29 1.84 -1.60 -14.79
CA ILE A 29 3.30 -1.53 -14.57
C ILE A 29 3.96 -2.93 -14.63
N LEU A 30 3.21 -4.00 -14.34
CA LEU A 30 3.75 -5.37 -14.43
C LEU A 30 4.22 -5.73 -15.83
N LYS A 31 3.68 -5.09 -16.88
CA LYS A 31 4.09 -5.29 -18.27
C LYS A 31 5.52 -4.85 -18.56
N SER A 32 6.11 -4.01 -17.71
CA SER A 32 7.51 -3.58 -17.84
C SER A 32 8.50 -4.50 -17.11
N ARG A 33 8.04 -5.54 -16.41
CA ARG A 33 8.92 -6.49 -15.73
C ARG A 33 9.60 -7.41 -16.76
N PRO A 34 10.88 -7.80 -16.54
CA PRO A 34 11.54 -8.80 -17.38
C PRO A 34 10.77 -10.13 -17.46
N VAL A 35 10.15 -10.51 -16.34
CA VAL A 35 9.22 -11.64 -16.25
C VAL A 35 7.89 -11.10 -15.76
N VAL A 36 6.89 -11.14 -16.63
CA VAL A 36 5.52 -10.75 -16.31
C VAL A 36 4.86 -11.92 -15.56
N PRO A 37 4.29 -11.69 -14.36
CA PRO A 37 3.57 -12.74 -13.63
C PRO A 37 2.40 -13.29 -14.45
N THR A 38 2.07 -14.57 -14.26
CA THR A 38 0.93 -15.20 -14.95
C THR A 38 -0.39 -14.58 -14.50
N ALA A 39 -1.48 -14.83 -15.23
CA ALA A 39 -2.81 -14.37 -14.84
C ALA A 39 -3.24 -14.91 -13.45
N GLU A 40 -2.88 -16.15 -13.15
CA GLU A 40 -3.15 -16.77 -11.84
C GLU A 40 -2.36 -16.11 -10.70
N GLU A 41 -1.10 -15.75 -10.96
CA GLU A 41 -0.29 -15.00 -9.99
C GLU A 41 -0.85 -13.59 -9.78
N GLN A 42 -1.22 -12.89 -10.85
CA GLN A 42 -1.80 -11.55 -10.78
C GLN A 42 -3.15 -11.54 -10.03
N ALA A 43 -3.96 -12.59 -10.19
CA ALA A 43 -5.23 -12.74 -9.47
C ALA A 43 -5.03 -12.91 -7.95
N ARG A 44 -3.84 -13.31 -7.49
CA ARG A 44 -3.49 -13.41 -6.06
C ARG A 44 -2.80 -12.17 -5.52
N MET A 45 -2.46 -11.20 -6.37
CA MET A 45 -1.91 -9.90 -5.94
C MET A 45 -3.05 -8.97 -5.49
N LEU A 46 -2.67 -7.85 -4.86
CA LEU A 46 -3.62 -6.75 -4.67
C LEU A 46 -4.08 -6.24 -6.03
N GLN A 47 -5.31 -5.78 -6.13
CA GLN A 47 -5.81 -5.05 -7.29
C GLN A 47 -5.68 -3.54 -7.04
N ALA A 48 -5.75 -2.73 -8.10
CA ALA A 48 -5.64 -1.28 -7.97
C ALA A 48 -6.74 -0.70 -7.06
N GLU A 49 -7.92 -1.30 -7.12
CA GLU A 49 -9.11 -0.95 -6.35
C GLU A 49 -8.90 -1.17 -4.85
N ASP A 50 -8.12 -2.18 -4.45
CA ASP A 50 -7.81 -2.44 -3.04
C ASP A 50 -6.98 -1.29 -2.45
N VAL A 51 -5.98 -0.80 -3.20
CA VAL A 51 -5.15 0.34 -2.80
C VAL A 51 -5.96 1.63 -2.81
N ALA A 52 -6.84 1.81 -3.80
CA ALA A 52 -7.74 2.95 -3.87
C ALA A 52 -8.70 2.99 -2.67
N GLY A 53 -9.26 1.86 -2.26
CA GLY A 53 -10.13 1.75 -1.08
C GLY A 53 -9.43 2.17 0.20
N ILE A 54 -8.16 1.79 0.38
CA ILE A 54 -7.35 2.27 1.51
C ILE A 54 -7.12 3.78 1.47
N ILE A 55 -6.84 4.34 0.29
CA ILE A 55 -6.66 5.79 0.13
C ILE A 55 -7.95 6.53 0.50
N VAL A 56 -9.11 6.05 0.04
CA VAL A 56 -10.42 6.61 0.39
C VAL A 56 -10.65 6.55 1.91
N TYR A 57 -10.40 5.40 2.55
CA TYR A 57 -10.51 5.25 4.00
C TYR A 57 -9.66 6.28 4.77
N VAL A 58 -8.41 6.50 4.35
CA VAL A 58 -7.52 7.49 4.98
C VAL A 58 -8.04 8.91 4.78
N ALA A 59 -8.55 9.22 3.59
CA ALA A 59 -9.09 10.53 3.24
C ALA A 59 -10.39 10.84 4.00
N GLU A 60 -11.26 9.84 4.17
CA GLU A 60 -12.56 9.96 4.85
C GLU A 60 -12.46 9.91 6.39
N ALA A 61 -11.32 9.50 6.93
CA ALA A 61 -11.10 9.48 8.37
C ALA A 61 -11.38 10.87 9.00
N PRO A 62 -12.00 10.93 10.20
CA PRO A 62 -12.27 12.19 10.87
C PRO A 62 -11.02 13.06 10.98
N GLN A 63 -11.15 14.39 10.92
CA GLN A 63 -9.98 15.28 10.80
C GLN A 63 -8.99 15.19 11.98
N HIS A 64 -9.44 14.73 13.15
CA HIS A 64 -8.58 14.49 14.32
C HIS A 64 -7.82 13.15 14.29
N VAL A 65 -8.04 12.31 13.26
CA VAL A 65 -7.40 11.01 13.09
C VAL A 65 -6.32 11.10 12.02
N CYS A 66 -5.06 10.90 12.41
CA CYS A 66 -3.94 10.81 11.46
C CYS A 66 -3.49 9.36 11.34
N VAL A 67 -3.74 8.75 10.18
CA VAL A 67 -3.13 7.46 9.83
C VAL A 67 -1.77 7.75 9.22
N ASN A 68 -0.70 7.52 9.98
CA ASN A 68 0.65 7.94 9.54
C ASN A 68 1.22 7.02 8.46
N GLU A 69 1.00 5.71 8.59
CA GLU A 69 1.50 4.70 7.66
C GLU A 69 0.55 3.50 7.57
N ILE A 70 0.39 2.95 6.38
CA ILE A 70 -0.32 1.69 6.13
C ILE A 70 0.55 0.80 5.28
N LEU A 71 0.86 -0.39 5.79
CA LEU A 71 1.35 -1.51 5.00
C LEU A 71 0.18 -2.39 4.60
N ILE A 72 -0.05 -2.57 3.30
CA ILE A 72 -1.05 -3.49 2.76
C ILE A 72 -0.36 -4.47 1.82
N SER A 73 -0.67 -5.76 1.94
CA SER A 73 -0.08 -6.80 1.10
C SER A 73 -1.10 -7.89 0.78
N PRO A 74 -0.90 -8.65 -0.29
CA PRO A 74 -1.75 -9.81 -0.56
C PRO A 74 -1.64 -10.82 0.58
N THR A 75 -2.74 -11.49 0.93
CA THR A 75 -2.70 -12.58 1.92
C THR A 75 -1.77 -13.70 1.47
N HIS A 76 -1.73 -13.99 0.16
CA HIS A 76 -0.74 -14.88 -0.45
C HIS A 76 0.59 -14.15 -0.68
N ASN A 77 1.22 -13.69 0.40
CA ASN A 77 2.45 -12.91 0.36
C ASN A 77 3.63 -13.80 -0.04
N ARG A 78 4.10 -13.68 -1.29
CA ARG A 78 5.18 -14.52 -1.83
C ARG A 78 6.50 -14.37 -1.08
N SER A 79 6.81 -13.17 -0.58
CA SER A 79 8.00 -12.96 0.25
C SER A 79 7.91 -13.77 1.53
N TYR A 80 6.76 -13.82 2.20
CA TYR A 80 6.62 -14.62 3.42
C TYR A 80 6.64 -16.13 3.13
N ILE A 81 5.96 -16.56 2.07
CA ILE A 81 5.96 -17.98 1.65
C ILE A 81 7.38 -18.46 1.37
N ALA A 82 8.22 -17.66 0.69
CA ALA A 82 9.62 -18.01 0.44
C ALA A 82 10.44 -18.28 1.72
N HIS A 83 10.05 -17.71 2.87
CA HIS A 83 10.70 -17.97 4.15
C HIS A 83 10.15 -19.21 4.87
N THR A 84 9.02 -19.77 4.41
CA THR A 84 8.43 -20.97 5.01
C THR A 84 9.09 -22.28 4.55
N GLY A 85 9.99 -22.22 3.55
CA GLY A 85 10.72 -23.40 3.05
C GLY A 85 9.86 -24.40 2.29
N ILE A 86 8.62 -24.02 1.94
CA ILE A 86 7.69 -24.77 1.08
C ILE A 86 7.73 -24.14 -0.31
#